data_AF-A0A377CX79-F1
#
_entry.id   AF-A0A377CX79-F1
#
_cell.length_a   1.000
_cell.length_b   1.000
_cell.length_c   1.000
_cell.angle_alpha   90.00
_cell.angle_beta   90.00
_cell.angle_gamma   90.00
#
_symmetry.space_group_name_H-M   'P 1'
#
loop_
_entity.id
_entity.type
_entity.pdbx_description
1 polymer ?
#
loop_
_entity_poly.entity_id
_entity_poly.type
_entity_poly.pdbx_seq_one_letter_code
_entity_poly.pdbx_strand_id
1 'polypeptide(L)'
;MGITQHEHGTQNVQQLVNLLLMKGNIGKPGAGICPLRGHSNVQGDRTVGITEKPSAEFLARLGERYGFTPPHAPGHAAIASMQAICTGQARALICMGGNFALAMPDREASAVPLTQLDLAVHVATKLNRSHLLTARHSYILPVLGRSEIDMQKSGAQAVTVEDSMSMIHASRGVLKPAGVMLKSECAVVAGIAQAALPQSVVAWEYLVEDYDRIRNDIEAVLPEFADYNQRIRHPGGFHLINAAAERRWMTPSGKANFITSKGC
;
A
#
# COMPACT_ATOMS: atom_id res chain seq x y z
N MET A 1 12.18 4.13 -13.03
CA MET A 1 12.87 4.88 -11.95
C MET A 1 13.72 6.03 -12.47
N GLY A 2 14.49 5.89 -13.57
CA GLY A 2 15.32 6.97 -14.15
C GLY A 2 14.57 8.17 -14.77
N ILE A 3 13.33 8.40 -14.36
CA ILE A 3 12.55 9.60 -14.68
C ILE A 3 12.05 10.20 -13.36
N THR A 4 11.45 9.37 -12.51
CA THR A 4 10.82 9.78 -11.25
C THR A 4 11.81 10.05 -10.12
N GLN A 5 12.98 9.40 -10.09
CA GLN A 5 14.03 9.61 -9.07
C GLN A 5 15.03 10.70 -9.49
N HIS A 6 14.50 11.85 -9.86
CA HIS A 6 15.27 13.06 -10.15
C HIS A 6 14.62 14.24 -9.45
N GLU A 7 15.37 15.31 -9.21
CA GLU A 7 14.88 16.54 -8.57
C GLU A 7 13.60 17.08 -9.24
N HIS A 8 13.52 16.99 -10.57
CA HIS A 8 12.36 17.39 -11.37
C HIS A 8 11.53 16.21 -11.88
N GLY A 9 11.51 15.09 -11.15
CA GLY A 9 10.89 13.84 -11.62
C GLY A 9 9.39 13.98 -11.92
N THR A 10 8.67 14.75 -11.12
CA THR A 10 7.24 15.04 -11.36
C THR A 10 7.04 15.82 -12.66
N GLN A 11 7.85 16.87 -12.88
CA GLN A 11 7.80 17.70 -14.07
C GLN A 11 8.15 16.89 -15.32
N ASN A 12 9.16 16.01 -15.22
CA ASN A 12 9.54 15.12 -16.32
C ASN A 12 8.37 14.22 -16.75
N VAL A 13 7.65 13.61 -15.79
CA VAL A 13 6.44 12.83 -16.08
C VAL A 13 5.36 13.69 -16.74
N GLN A 14 5.12 14.90 -16.24
CA GLN A 14 4.15 15.83 -16.84
C GLN A 14 4.51 16.17 -18.29
N GLN A 15 5.78 16.41 -18.60
CA GLN A 15 6.21 16.71 -19.98
C GLN A 15 6.11 15.49 -20.89
N LEU A 16 6.39 14.28 -20.40
CA LEU A 16 6.14 13.03 -21.12
C LEU A 16 4.64 12.88 -21.46
N VAL A 17 3.75 13.17 -20.51
CA VAL A 17 2.30 13.15 -20.75
C VAL A 17 1.90 14.19 -21.78
N ASN A 18 2.40 15.43 -21.71
CA ASN A 18 2.15 16.46 -22.73
C ASN A 18 2.53 15.96 -24.14
N LEU A 19 3.72 15.35 -24.29
CA LEU A 19 4.16 14.81 -25.57
C LEU A 19 3.19 13.74 -26.10
N LEU A 20 2.73 12.83 -25.24
CA LEU A 20 1.77 11.79 -25.62
C LEU A 20 0.41 12.40 -26.00
N LEU A 21 -0.03 13.44 -25.31
CA LEU A 21 -1.25 14.17 -25.65
C LEU A 21 -1.13 14.86 -27.02
N MET A 22 -0.03 15.54 -27.31
CA MET A 22 0.21 16.20 -28.62
C MET A 22 0.19 15.21 -29.77
N LYS A 23 0.74 14.00 -29.58
CA LYS A 23 0.73 12.96 -30.60
C LYS A 23 -0.62 12.21 -30.69
N GLY A 24 -1.58 12.51 -29.82
CA GLY A 24 -2.85 11.78 -29.73
C GLY A 24 -2.66 10.33 -29.34
N ASN A 25 -1.66 10.03 -28.49
CA ASN A 25 -1.27 8.68 -28.06
C ASN A 25 -2.03 8.21 -26.81
N ILE A 26 -3.12 8.88 -26.41
CA ILE A 26 -3.97 8.46 -25.29
C ILE A 26 -5.31 7.93 -25.83
N GLY A 27 -5.77 6.83 -25.24
CA GLY A 27 -7.00 6.12 -25.59
C GLY A 27 -6.95 5.41 -26.93
N LYS A 28 -5.84 4.71 -27.20
CA LYS A 28 -5.66 3.84 -28.36
C LYS A 28 -4.94 2.55 -27.91
N PRO A 29 -5.32 1.37 -28.41
CA PRO A 29 -4.59 0.13 -28.14
C PRO A 29 -3.11 0.26 -28.53
N GLY A 30 -2.21 -0.27 -27.70
CA GLY A 30 -0.75 -0.21 -27.92
C GLY A 30 -0.11 1.18 -27.73
N ALA A 31 -0.87 2.18 -27.27
CA ALA A 31 -0.37 3.51 -26.97
C ALA A 31 -0.61 3.87 -25.49
N GLY A 32 -0.09 5.01 -25.08
CA GLY A 32 -0.31 5.60 -23.76
C GLY A 32 0.95 5.65 -22.92
N ILE A 33 0.77 6.11 -21.67
CA ILE A 33 1.85 6.11 -20.69
C ILE A 33 1.75 4.87 -19.81
N CYS A 34 2.87 4.17 -19.66
CA CYS A 34 2.96 2.97 -18.82
C CYS A 34 4.08 3.16 -17.78
N PRO A 35 3.77 3.64 -16.57
CA PRO A 35 4.74 3.70 -15.49
C PRO A 35 4.97 2.30 -14.91
N LEU A 36 6.01 1.61 -15.40
CA LEU A 36 6.41 0.30 -14.84
C LEU A 36 6.77 0.43 -13.36
N ARG A 37 6.03 -0.30 -12.51
CA ARG A 37 6.26 -0.32 -11.07
C ARG A 37 7.10 -1.55 -10.68
N GLY A 38 7.95 -1.37 -9.66
CA GLY A 38 8.93 -2.40 -9.28
C GLY A 38 8.37 -3.50 -8.37
N HIS A 39 7.72 -3.14 -7.27
CA HIS A 39 7.18 -4.11 -6.31
C HIS A 39 5.83 -4.67 -6.78
N SER A 40 5.55 -5.93 -6.43
CA SER A 40 4.42 -6.68 -6.98
C SER A 40 3.03 -6.15 -6.63
N ASN A 41 2.90 -5.30 -5.60
CA ASN A 41 1.60 -4.76 -5.18
C ASN A 41 1.63 -3.26 -4.81
N VAL A 42 2.69 -2.53 -5.18
CA VAL A 42 2.76 -1.10 -4.84
C VAL A 42 1.65 -0.27 -5.50
N GLN A 43 1.04 -0.80 -6.56
CA GLN A 43 -0.18 -0.24 -7.12
C GLN A 43 -1.36 -0.52 -6.17
N GLY A 44 -1.61 -1.79 -5.85
CA GLY A 44 -2.72 -2.20 -5.00
C GLY A 44 -2.69 -1.57 -3.61
N ASP A 45 -1.52 -1.46 -2.99
CA ASP A 45 -1.35 -0.79 -1.68
C ASP A 45 -1.90 0.64 -1.72
N ARG A 46 -1.59 1.40 -2.79
CA ARG A 46 -2.10 2.77 -2.95
C ARG A 46 -3.59 2.79 -3.22
N THR A 47 -4.08 1.87 -4.04
CA THR A 47 -5.51 1.74 -4.37
C THR A 47 -6.34 1.46 -3.12
N VAL A 48 -5.88 0.57 -2.23
CA VAL A 48 -6.60 0.20 -0.99
C VAL A 48 -6.31 1.13 0.20
N GLY A 49 -5.70 2.29 -0.05
CA GLY A 49 -5.60 3.35 0.96
C GLY A 49 -4.34 3.35 1.82
N ILE A 50 -3.27 2.65 1.43
CA ILE A 50 -1.94 2.82 2.06
C ILE A 50 -1.34 4.16 1.57
N THR A 51 -1.78 5.26 2.17
CA THR A 51 -1.40 6.60 1.77
C THR A 51 -1.34 7.57 2.94
N GLU A 52 -0.41 8.51 2.85
CA GLU A 52 -0.28 9.62 3.79
C GLU A 52 -1.26 10.77 3.49
N LYS A 53 -1.92 10.75 2.32
CA LYS A 53 -2.88 11.78 1.88
C LYS A 53 -4.15 11.12 1.36
N PRO A 54 -4.97 10.49 2.23
CA PRO A 54 -6.24 9.92 1.81
C PRO A 54 -7.21 11.02 1.34
N SER A 55 -8.08 10.69 0.38
CA SER A 55 -9.10 11.63 -0.08
C SER A 55 -10.21 11.79 0.96
N ALA A 56 -10.89 12.94 0.96
CA ALA A 56 -12.01 13.18 1.87
C ALA A 56 -13.14 12.17 1.67
N GLU A 57 -13.39 11.73 0.44
CA GLU A 57 -14.38 10.70 0.12
C GLU A 57 -14.01 9.35 0.74
N PHE A 58 -12.75 8.92 0.60
CA PHE A 58 -12.27 7.67 1.19
C PHE A 58 -12.40 7.68 2.72
N LEU A 59 -12.01 8.79 3.36
CA LEU A 59 -12.17 8.95 4.80
C LEU A 59 -13.64 8.93 5.21
N ALA A 60 -14.55 9.62 4.50
CA ALA A 60 -15.97 9.60 4.83
C ALA A 60 -16.55 8.18 4.81
N ARG A 61 -16.22 7.38 3.78
CA ARG A 61 -16.65 5.98 3.66
C ARG A 61 -16.05 5.07 4.74
N LEU A 62 -14.78 5.28 5.11
CA LEU A 62 -14.18 4.58 6.25
C LEU A 62 -14.91 4.89 7.56
N GLY A 63 -15.23 6.17 7.78
CA GLY A 63 -15.95 6.60 8.97
C GLY A 63 -17.36 6.02 9.04
N GLU A 64 -18.07 5.98 7.93
CA GLU A 64 -19.38 5.32 7.81
C GLU A 64 -19.28 3.81 8.07
N ARG A 65 -18.29 3.12 7.45
CA ARG A 65 -18.14 1.66 7.55
C ARG A 65 -17.82 1.20 8.98
N TYR A 66 -16.97 1.94 9.68
CA TYR A 66 -16.40 1.51 10.96
C TYR A 66 -16.83 2.38 12.15
N GLY A 67 -17.70 3.37 11.95
CA GLY A 67 -18.29 4.17 13.02
C GLY A 67 -17.31 5.04 13.81
N PHE A 68 -16.26 5.57 13.15
CA PHE A 68 -15.28 6.47 13.76
C PHE A 68 -15.07 7.72 12.91
N THR A 69 -14.45 8.75 13.48
CA THR A 69 -14.04 9.96 12.75
C THR A 69 -12.58 9.82 12.32
N PRO A 70 -12.27 9.62 11.03
CA PRO A 70 -10.89 9.49 10.60
C PRO A 70 -10.13 10.81 10.65
N PRO A 71 -8.80 10.79 10.83
CA PRO A 71 -7.99 12.00 10.79
C PRO A 71 -7.94 12.56 9.36
N HIS A 72 -8.25 13.85 9.22
CA HIS A 72 -8.19 14.56 7.93
C HIS A 72 -6.82 15.18 7.62
N ALA A 73 -5.98 15.35 8.64
CA ALA A 73 -4.64 15.89 8.45
C ALA A 73 -3.77 14.87 7.69
N PRO A 74 -3.00 15.30 6.67
CA PRO A 74 -2.02 14.45 6.02
C PRO A 74 -1.03 13.84 7.01
N GLY A 75 -0.72 12.57 6.83
CA GLY A 75 0.38 11.90 7.50
C GLY A 75 1.74 12.19 6.87
N HIS A 76 2.76 11.47 7.33
CA HIS A 76 4.12 11.57 6.81
C HIS A 76 4.40 10.53 5.72
N ALA A 77 4.92 11.00 4.58
CA ALA A 77 5.60 10.14 3.60
C ALA A 77 6.98 9.73 4.14
N ALA A 78 7.61 8.71 3.54
CA ALA A 78 8.85 8.09 4.04
C ALA A 78 9.94 9.06 4.52
N ILE A 79 10.27 10.11 3.73
CA ILE A 79 11.29 11.11 4.11
C ILE A 79 10.82 11.96 5.29
N ALA A 80 9.57 12.41 5.29
CA ALA A 80 8.99 13.17 6.40
C ALA A 80 8.91 12.32 7.68
N SER A 81 8.65 11.02 7.56
CA SER A 81 8.68 10.09 8.70
C SER A 81 10.08 10.01 9.28
N MET A 82 11.11 9.92 8.44
CA MET A 82 12.49 9.93 8.90
C MET A 82 12.86 11.24 9.59
N GLN A 83 12.46 12.40 9.03
CA GLN A 83 12.66 13.71 9.66
C GLN A 83 11.95 13.82 11.01
N ALA A 84 10.73 13.30 11.12
CA ALA A 84 9.99 13.25 12.39
C ALA A 84 10.70 12.37 13.44
N ILE A 85 11.34 11.28 13.02
CA ILE A 85 12.17 10.44 13.90
C ILE A 85 13.41 11.21 14.34
N CYS A 86 14.15 11.83 13.40
CA CYS A 86 15.35 12.62 13.71
C CYS A 86 15.07 13.78 14.68
N THR A 87 13.88 14.39 14.59
CA THR A 87 13.48 15.52 15.46
C THR A 87 12.79 15.08 16.75
N GLY A 88 12.62 13.77 16.97
CA GLY A 88 11.93 13.23 18.15
C GLY A 88 10.41 13.43 18.16
N GLN A 89 9.82 13.95 17.07
CA GLN A 89 8.37 14.07 16.91
C GLN A 89 7.70 12.69 16.78
N ALA A 90 8.38 11.74 16.14
CA ALA A 90 7.98 10.34 16.09
C ALA A 90 8.90 9.50 16.97
N ARG A 91 8.33 8.79 17.95
CA ARG A 91 9.06 7.97 18.93
C ARG A 91 8.82 6.47 18.78
N ALA A 92 7.91 6.08 17.90
CA ALA A 92 7.59 4.69 17.60
C ALA A 92 7.56 4.44 16.08
N LEU A 93 7.99 3.25 15.68
CA LEU A 93 7.96 2.77 14.30
C LEU A 93 7.34 1.38 14.25
N ILE A 94 6.34 1.19 13.38
CA ILE A 94 5.81 -0.13 13.02
C ILE A 94 6.05 -0.30 11.52
N CYS A 95 6.88 -1.27 11.15
CA CYS A 95 7.19 -1.61 9.77
C CYS A 95 6.58 -2.95 9.40
N MET A 96 5.73 -2.95 8.37
CA MET A 96 5.24 -4.17 7.72
C MET A 96 6.06 -4.44 6.47
N GLY A 97 7.02 -5.36 6.59
CA GLY A 97 8.03 -5.60 5.58
C GLY A 97 8.98 -4.40 5.38
N GLY A 98 9.78 -4.50 4.31
CA GLY A 98 10.73 -3.45 3.94
C GLY A 98 12.01 -3.40 4.77
N ASN A 99 12.98 -2.65 4.27
CA ASN A 99 14.27 -2.40 4.93
C ASN A 99 14.46 -0.88 5.00
N PHE A 100 13.67 -0.24 5.89
CA PHE A 100 13.43 1.20 5.90
C PHE A 100 14.74 2.02 5.95
N ALA A 101 15.67 1.66 6.83
CA ALA A 101 16.97 2.34 6.95
C ALA A 101 17.80 2.24 5.66
N LEU A 102 17.84 1.07 5.02
CA LEU A 102 18.58 0.92 3.75
C LEU A 102 17.89 1.56 2.55
N ALA A 103 16.57 1.71 2.62
CA ALA A 103 15.78 2.34 1.57
C ALA A 103 15.88 3.87 1.61
N MET A 104 16.37 4.45 2.71
CA MET A 104 16.65 5.88 2.79
C MET A 104 17.82 6.27 1.86
N PRO A 105 17.76 7.46 1.25
CA PRO A 105 18.84 7.95 0.38
C PRO A 105 20.15 8.15 1.17
N ASP A 106 20.06 8.63 2.41
CA ASP A 106 21.18 8.75 3.34
C ASP A 106 21.06 7.69 4.44
N ARG A 107 21.88 6.64 4.31
CA ARG A 107 21.84 5.49 5.21
C ARG A 107 22.40 5.82 6.58
N GLU A 108 23.49 6.58 6.64
CA GLU A 108 24.16 6.90 7.89
C GLU A 108 23.32 7.86 8.73
N ALA A 109 22.77 8.90 8.09
CA ALA A 109 21.87 9.83 8.75
C ALA A 109 20.58 9.17 9.24
N SER A 110 20.12 8.08 8.59
CA SER A 110 18.91 7.36 9.00
C SER A 110 19.13 6.30 10.09
N ALA A 111 20.36 5.79 10.25
CA ALA A 111 20.62 4.64 11.12
C ALA A 111 20.55 5.01 12.61
N VAL A 112 21.23 6.08 13.02
CA VAL A 112 21.31 6.51 14.43
C VAL A 112 19.93 6.92 14.98
N PRO A 113 19.10 7.72 14.27
CA PRO A 113 17.78 8.09 14.79
C PRO A 113 16.86 6.89 15.06
N LEU A 114 16.98 5.82 14.27
CA LEU A 114 16.18 4.61 14.47
C LEU A 114 16.52 3.87 15.77
N THR A 115 17.77 3.93 16.24
CA THR A 115 18.16 3.34 17.53
C THR A 115 17.69 4.18 18.74
N GLN A 116 17.27 5.42 18.50
CA GLN A 116 16.79 6.35 19.53
C GLN A 116 15.27 6.31 19.73
N LEU A 117 14.55 5.50 18.93
CA LEU A 117 13.11 5.29 19.12
C LEU A 117 12.83 4.63 20.49
N ASP A 118 11.67 4.93 21.06
CA ASP A 118 11.17 4.19 22.22
C ASP A 118 10.71 2.79 21.81
N LEU A 119 10.11 2.67 20.62
CA LEU A 119 9.53 1.41 20.11
C LEU A 119 9.83 1.23 18.62
N ALA A 120 10.34 0.05 18.26
CA ALA A 120 10.42 -0.43 16.88
C ALA A 120 9.80 -1.82 16.77
N VAL A 121 8.78 -1.97 15.94
CA VAL A 121 8.13 -3.26 15.63
C VAL A 121 8.33 -3.57 14.16
N HIS A 122 8.91 -4.73 13.86
CA HIS A 122 9.13 -5.21 12.50
C HIS A 122 8.32 -6.47 12.25
N VAL A 123 7.30 -6.37 11.41
CA VAL A 123 6.55 -7.52 10.87
C VAL A 123 7.31 -8.00 9.65
N ALA A 124 7.90 -9.20 9.70
CA ALA A 124 8.90 -9.61 8.71
C ALA A 124 8.85 -11.10 8.36
N THR A 125 9.05 -11.40 7.07
CA THR A 125 9.20 -12.77 6.56
C THR A 125 10.65 -13.28 6.65
N LYS A 126 11.62 -12.35 6.72
CA LYS A 126 13.05 -12.65 6.88
C LYS A 126 13.77 -11.50 7.56
N LEU A 127 14.93 -11.79 8.14
CA LEU A 127 15.79 -10.76 8.70
C LEU A 127 16.39 -9.85 7.62
N ASN A 128 16.53 -8.57 7.94
CA ASN A 128 17.20 -7.58 7.10
C ASN A 128 18.01 -6.60 7.97
N ARG A 129 18.74 -5.67 7.33
CA ARG A 129 19.66 -4.77 8.05
C ARG A 129 18.98 -3.81 9.02
N SER A 130 17.74 -3.39 8.76
CA SER A 130 17.00 -2.51 9.68
C SER A 130 16.77 -3.19 11.03
N HIS A 131 16.68 -4.53 11.09
CA HIS A 131 16.47 -5.26 12.34
C HIS A 131 17.70 -5.28 13.27
N LEU A 132 18.87 -4.86 12.76
CA LEU A 132 20.07 -4.68 13.57
C LEU A 132 20.10 -3.33 14.29
N LEU A 133 19.22 -2.40 13.90
CA LEU A 133 19.08 -1.08 14.51
C LEU A 133 18.04 -1.17 15.64
N THR A 134 18.49 -1.61 16.81
CA THR A 134 17.60 -1.80 17.95
C THR A 134 17.25 -0.47 18.62
N ALA A 135 15.96 -0.17 18.67
CA ALA A 135 15.34 0.84 19.52
C ALA A 135 15.28 0.35 20.98
N ARG A 136 14.85 1.24 21.91
CA ARG A 136 14.71 0.90 23.34
C ARG A 136 13.86 -0.36 23.57
N HIS A 137 12.72 -0.45 22.90
CA HIS A 137 11.93 -1.67 22.80
C HIS A 137 11.88 -2.09 21.33
N SER A 138 12.46 -3.25 21.02
CA SER A 138 12.51 -3.78 19.66
C SER A 138 11.82 -5.13 19.59
N TYR A 139 10.84 -5.25 18.71
CA TYR A 139 10.12 -6.49 18.46
C TYR A 139 10.23 -6.87 16.99
N ILE A 140 10.51 -8.14 16.72
CA ILE A 140 10.35 -8.74 15.40
C ILE A 140 9.20 -9.72 15.51
N LEU A 141 8.19 -9.55 14.66
CA LEU A 141 7.03 -10.42 14.54
C LEU A 141 7.18 -11.21 13.23
N PRO A 142 7.66 -12.47 13.30
CA PRO A 142 7.80 -13.30 12.11
C PRO A 142 6.43 -13.63 11.53
N VAL A 143 6.28 -13.45 10.22
CA VAL A 143 5.03 -13.72 9.51
C VAL A 143 5.24 -14.67 8.35
N LEU A 144 4.13 -15.26 7.91
CA LEU A 144 4.06 -16.04 6.68
C LEU A 144 4.54 -15.20 5.49
N GLY A 145 5.42 -15.77 4.69
CA GLY A 145 5.71 -15.28 3.35
C GLY A 145 4.55 -15.55 2.39
N ARG A 146 4.42 -14.71 1.37
CA ARG A 146 3.36 -14.84 0.34
C ARG A 146 3.31 -16.22 -0.34
N SER A 147 4.45 -16.92 -0.38
CA SER A 147 4.55 -18.25 -0.98
C SER A 147 4.02 -19.37 -0.08
N GLU A 148 3.78 -19.10 1.20
CA GLU A 148 3.35 -20.08 2.20
C GLU A 148 1.83 -20.12 2.30
N ILE A 149 1.28 -21.32 2.52
CA ILE A 149 -0.15 -21.54 2.67
C ILE A 149 -0.60 -20.91 4.00
N ASP A 150 -1.48 -19.93 3.89
CA ASP A 150 -2.15 -19.31 5.03
C ASP A 150 -3.47 -20.06 5.32
N MET A 151 -3.47 -20.90 6.35
CA MET A 151 -4.65 -21.65 6.78
C MET A 151 -5.42 -20.87 7.84
N GLN A 152 -6.65 -20.51 7.53
CA GLN A 152 -7.60 -19.90 8.46
C GLN A 152 -8.81 -20.81 8.67
N LYS A 153 -9.76 -20.37 9.50
CA LYS A 153 -10.96 -21.17 9.83
C LYS A 153 -11.80 -21.53 8.61
N SER A 154 -11.88 -20.65 7.60
CA SER A 154 -12.55 -20.92 6.32
C SER A 154 -11.72 -21.76 5.33
N GLY A 155 -10.48 -22.11 5.69
CA GLY A 155 -9.55 -22.87 4.86
C GLY A 155 -8.36 -22.05 4.38
N ALA A 156 -7.74 -22.49 3.29
CA ALA A 156 -6.58 -21.83 2.72
C ALA A 156 -6.97 -20.49 2.07
N GLN A 157 -6.32 -19.41 2.49
CA GLN A 157 -6.59 -18.06 2.03
C GLN A 157 -5.78 -17.68 0.80
N ALA A 158 -6.27 -16.68 0.09
CA ALA A 158 -5.54 -15.99 -0.98
C ALA A 158 -5.58 -14.49 -0.73
N VAL A 159 -4.43 -13.83 -0.85
CA VAL A 159 -4.35 -12.37 -0.91
C VAL A 159 -4.60 -11.92 -2.34
N THR A 160 -4.86 -10.65 -2.54
CA THR A 160 -5.02 -10.05 -3.88
C THR A 160 -3.90 -9.05 -4.14
N VAL A 161 -3.42 -9.01 -5.37
CA VAL A 161 -2.44 -8.01 -5.81
C VAL A 161 -2.92 -7.30 -7.06
N GLU A 162 -2.59 -6.01 -7.18
CA GLU A 162 -2.77 -5.21 -8.39
C GLU A 162 -1.40 -4.99 -9.04
N ASP A 163 -1.27 -5.41 -10.30
CA ASP A 163 -0.04 -5.24 -11.08
C ASP A 163 0.09 -3.83 -11.70
N SER A 164 1.16 -3.61 -12.46
CA SER A 164 1.42 -2.30 -13.12
C SER A 164 0.38 -1.95 -14.20
N MET A 165 -0.41 -2.91 -14.63
CA MET A 165 -1.43 -2.76 -15.67
C MET A 165 -2.83 -2.70 -15.06
N SER A 166 -2.97 -2.40 -13.77
CA SER A 166 -4.27 -2.34 -13.08
C SER A 166 -5.05 -3.66 -13.10
N MET A 167 -4.35 -4.80 -13.25
CA MET A 167 -4.95 -6.12 -13.13
C MET A 167 -4.88 -6.61 -11.69
N ILE A 168 -6.04 -6.80 -11.07
CA ILE A 168 -6.20 -7.40 -9.76
C ILE A 168 -6.37 -8.90 -9.90
N HIS A 169 -5.54 -9.68 -9.21
CA HIS A 169 -5.63 -11.13 -9.22
C HIS A 169 -5.29 -11.74 -7.86
N ALA A 170 -5.82 -12.93 -7.62
CA ALA A 170 -5.51 -13.69 -6.42
C ALA A 170 -4.07 -14.22 -6.46
N SER A 171 -3.38 -14.16 -5.32
CA SER A 171 -2.08 -14.74 -5.08
C SER A 171 -2.19 -15.67 -3.87
N ARG A 172 -1.92 -16.96 -4.10
CA ARG A 172 -2.04 -18.00 -3.09
C ARG A 172 -0.70 -18.68 -2.87
N GLY A 173 -0.31 -18.80 -1.61
CA GLY A 173 0.85 -19.60 -1.24
C GLY A 173 0.58 -21.09 -1.42
N VAL A 174 1.62 -21.82 -1.80
CA VAL A 174 1.57 -23.27 -2.08
C VAL A 174 2.58 -24.05 -1.24
N LEU A 175 3.50 -23.36 -0.57
CA LEU A 175 4.50 -23.96 0.30
C LEU A 175 3.93 -24.16 1.70
N LYS A 176 4.37 -25.21 2.39
CA LYS A 176 4.05 -25.37 3.81
C LYS A 176 4.70 -24.23 4.62
N PRO A 177 4.01 -23.65 5.61
CA PRO A 177 4.62 -22.70 6.53
C PRO A 177 5.92 -23.20 7.16
N ALA A 178 6.92 -22.34 7.23
CA ALA A 178 8.24 -22.63 7.79
C ALA A 178 8.19 -22.87 9.30
N GLY A 179 7.16 -22.38 9.99
CA GLY A 179 6.95 -22.61 11.41
C GLY A 179 5.47 -22.57 11.80
N VAL A 180 5.09 -23.37 12.79
CA VAL A 180 3.70 -23.48 13.28
C VAL A 180 3.23 -22.25 14.06
N MET A 181 4.16 -21.40 14.49
CA MET A 181 3.89 -20.16 15.23
C MET A 181 3.68 -18.96 14.28
N LEU A 182 3.96 -19.11 12.99
CA LEU A 182 3.84 -18.02 12.03
C LEU A 182 2.37 -17.65 11.84
N LYS A 183 2.12 -16.35 11.87
CA LYS A 183 0.82 -15.76 11.58
C LYS A 183 0.88 -14.96 10.28
N SER A 184 -0.26 -14.72 9.66
CA SER A 184 -0.35 -13.80 8.52
C SER A 184 -0.19 -12.35 8.97
N GLU A 185 0.13 -11.46 8.04
CA GLU A 185 0.16 -10.02 8.30
C GLU A 185 -1.21 -9.51 8.76
N CYS A 186 -2.31 -10.01 8.19
CA CYS A 186 -3.68 -9.70 8.62
C CYS A 186 -3.91 -10.10 10.09
N ALA A 187 -3.46 -11.29 10.49
CA ALA A 187 -3.58 -11.76 11.88
C ALA A 187 -2.71 -10.95 12.85
N VAL A 188 -1.53 -10.46 12.41
CA VAL A 188 -0.69 -9.57 13.22
C VAL A 188 -1.37 -8.21 13.42
N VAL A 189 -1.89 -7.60 12.35
CA VAL A 189 -2.62 -6.32 12.43
C VAL A 189 -3.85 -6.44 13.34
N ALA A 190 -4.65 -7.49 13.15
CA ALA A 190 -5.80 -7.79 14.00
C ALA A 190 -5.41 -7.98 15.47
N GLY A 191 -4.35 -8.74 15.76
CA GLY A 191 -3.88 -8.97 17.13
C GLY A 191 -3.39 -7.69 17.81
N ILE A 192 -2.65 -6.83 17.09
CA ILE A 192 -2.24 -5.52 17.60
C ILE A 192 -3.47 -4.65 17.89
N ALA A 193 -4.43 -4.60 16.95
CA ALA A 193 -5.64 -3.80 17.12
C ALA A 193 -6.49 -4.28 18.31
N GLN A 194 -6.68 -5.58 18.49
CA GLN A 194 -7.41 -6.13 19.63
C GLN A 194 -6.73 -5.80 20.96
N ALA A 195 -5.40 -5.83 21.02
CA ALA A 195 -4.65 -5.53 22.23
C ALA A 195 -4.62 -4.02 22.55
N ALA A 196 -4.49 -3.17 21.53
CA ALA A 196 -4.30 -1.73 21.70
C ALA A 196 -5.61 -0.92 21.67
N LEU A 197 -6.66 -1.45 21.03
CA LEU A 197 -7.94 -0.79 20.81
C LEU A 197 -9.10 -1.66 21.36
N PRO A 198 -9.19 -1.88 22.68
CA PRO A 198 -10.21 -2.76 23.27
C PRO A 198 -11.66 -2.30 23.04
N GLN A 199 -11.85 -1.04 22.64
CA GLN A 199 -13.16 -0.45 22.31
C GLN A 199 -13.45 -0.45 20.80
N SER A 200 -12.59 -1.07 19.98
CA SER A 200 -12.80 -1.17 18.54
C SER A 200 -14.08 -1.96 18.24
N VAL A 201 -14.94 -1.41 17.37
CA VAL A 201 -16.15 -2.09 16.89
C VAL A 201 -15.88 -3.05 15.74
N VAL A 202 -14.64 -3.07 15.23
CA VAL A 202 -14.25 -3.94 14.12
C VAL A 202 -14.14 -5.38 14.63
N ALA A 203 -14.81 -6.30 13.95
CA ALA A 203 -14.74 -7.73 14.27
C ALA A 203 -13.44 -8.35 13.73
N TRP A 204 -12.30 -7.95 14.30
CA TRP A 204 -10.96 -8.30 13.81
C TRP A 204 -10.74 -9.80 13.58
N GLU A 205 -11.16 -10.64 14.52
CA GLU A 205 -11.01 -12.10 14.40
C GLU A 205 -11.89 -12.65 13.28
N TYR A 206 -13.13 -12.18 13.18
CA TYR A 206 -14.05 -12.54 12.10
C TYR A 206 -13.47 -12.20 10.72
N LEU A 207 -12.78 -11.05 10.57
CA LEU A 207 -12.13 -10.69 9.31
C LEU A 207 -10.95 -11.60 8.97
N VAL A 208 -10.14 -11.99 9.96
CA VAL A 208 -8.97 -12.86 9.76
C VAL A 208 -9.36 -14.29 9.40
N GLU A 209 -10.48 -14.78 9.94
CA GLU A 209 -10.98 -16.13 9.67
C GLU A 209 -11.27 -16.41 8.18
N ASP A 210 -11.54 -15.37 7.38
CA ASP A 210 -11.91 -15.47 5.96
C ASP A 210 -11.67 -14.13 5.21
N TYR A 211 -10.74 -14.13 4.27
CA TYR A 211 -10.33 -12.94 3.52
C TYR A 211 -11.37 -12.49 2.49
N ASP A 212 -12.41 -13.29 2.19
CA ASP A 212 -13.59 -12.79 1.47
C ASP A 212 -14.25 -11.64 2.26
N ARG A 213 -14.21 -11.67 3.60
CA ARG A 213 -14.80 -10.65 4.47
C ARG A 213 -14.00 -9.34 4.43
N ILE A 214 -12.67 -9.43 4.40
CA ILE A 214 -11.79 -8.26 4.19
C ILE A 214 -12.07 -7.64 2.82
N ARG A 215 -12.24 -8.46 1.77
CA ARG A 215 -12.60 -7.98 0.43
C ARG A 215 -13.98 -7.34 0.37
N ASN A 216 -14.96 -7.85 1.12
CA ASN A 216 -16.26 -7.19 1.26
C ASN A 216 -16.12 -5.80 1.90
N ASP A 217 -15.23 -5.64 2.89
CA ASP A 217 -14.97 -4.33 3.49
C ASP A 217 -14.26 -3.38 2.54
N ILE A 218 -13.32 -3.88 1.73
CA ILE A 218 -12.70 -3.10 0.65
C ILE A 218 -13.78 -2.63 -0.34
N GLU A 219 -14.65 -3.52 -0.78
CA GLU A 219 -15.75 -3.20 -1.72
C GLU A 219 -16.72 -2.17 -1.15
N ALA A 220 -17.06 -2.25 0.14
CA ALA A 220 -17.93 -1.28 0.81
C ALA A 220 -17.32 0.13 0.82
N VAL A 221 -15.99 0.24 0.91
CA VAL A 221 -15.27 1.52 0.96
C VAL A 221 -14.87 2.01 -0.43
N LEU A 222 -14.64 1.11 -1.39
CA LEU A 222 -14.11 1.40 -2.72
C LEU A 222 -15.02 0.78 -3.81
N PRO A 223 -16.00 1.53 -4.36
CA PRO A 223 -16.98 1.00 -5.32
C PRO A 223 -16.39 0.39 -6.60
N GLU A 224 -15.19 0.80 -7.00
CA GLU A 224 -14.51 0.24 -8.16
C GLU A 224 -14.19 -1.26 -8.00
N PHE A 225 -14.22 -1.75 -6.76
CA PHE A 225 -14.10 -3.16 -6.40
C PHE A 225 -15.43 -3.92 -6.40
N ALA A 226 -16.54 -3.35 -6.87
CA ALA A 226 -17.84 -4.03 -6.94
C ALA A 226 -17.72 -5.49 -7.42
N ASP A 227 -18.44 -6.39 -6.73
CA ASP A 227 -18.40 -7.84 -6.90
C ASP A 227 -17.00 -8.44 -6.67
N TYR A 228 -16.23 -7.93 -5.71
CA TYR A 228 -14.81 -8.23 -5.56
C TYR A 228 -14.57 -9.75 -5.48
N ASN A 229 -15.28 -10.40 -4.57
CA ASN A 229 -15.13 -11.83 -4.32
C ASN A 229 -15.55 -12.70 -5.51
N GLN A 230 -16.51 -12.25 -6.32
CA GLN A 230 -16.89 -13.00 -7.53
C GLN A 230 -15.81 -12.83 -8.60
N ARG A 231 -15.34 -11.60 -8.80
CA ARG A 231 -14.40 -11.24 -9.86
C ARG A 231 -13.02 -11.87 -9.69
N ILE A 232 -12.50 -11.99 -8.47
CA ILE A 232 -11.20 -12.65 -8.21
C ILE A 232 -11.23 -14.16 -8.43
N ARG A 233 -12.41 -14.79 -8.39
CA ARG A 233 -12.53 -16.25 -8.60
C ARG A 233 -12.43 -16.61 -10.07
N HIS A 234 -12.65 -15.66 -10.98
CA HIS A 234 -12.38 -15.85 -12.39
C HIS A 234 -10.87 -15.94 -12.63
N PRO A 235 -10.38 -16.92 -13.41
CA PRO A 235 -8.97 -17.01 -13.76
C PRO A 235 -8.44 -15.71 -14.35
N GLY A 236 -7.34 -15.20 -13.79
CA GLY A 236 -6.76 -13.91 -14.17
C GLY A 236 -7.29 -12.72 -13.36
N GLY A 237 -8.44 -12.85 -12.68
CA GLY A 237 -9.05 -11.81 -11.86
C GLY A 237 -9.76 -10.73 -12.69
N PHE A 238 -9.58 -9.46 -12.35
CA PHE A 238 -10.25 -8.35 -13.03
C PHE A 238 -9.39 -7.09 -13.14
N HIS A 239 -9.74 -6.24 -14.10
CA HIS A 239 -9.03 -5.00 -14.36
C HIS A 239 -9.78 -3.79 -13.74
N LEU A 240 -9.06 -2.89 -13.07
CA LEU A 240 -9.58 -1.58 -12.69
C LEU A 240 -9.49 -0.62 -13.86
N ILE A 241 -10.57 0.12 -14.12
CA ILE A 241 -10.63 0.96 -15.32
C ILE A 241 -9.65 2.12 -15.21
N ASN A 242 -8.79 2.26 -16.22
CA ASN A 242 -8.03 3.48 -16.44
C ASN A 242 -8.85 4.46 -17.29
N ALA A 243 -9.47 5.45 -16.65
CA ALA A 243 -10.33 6.42 -17.32
C ALA A 243 -9.63 7.14 -18.50
N ALA A 244 -8.33 7.42 -18.39
CA ALA A 244 -7.57 8.06 -19.47
C ALA A 244 -7.42 7.15 -20.70
N ALA A 245 -7.37 5.83 -20.53
CA ALA A 245 -7.37 4.87 -21.65
C ALA A 245 -8.70 4.88 -22.43
N GLU A 246 -9.77 5.44 -21.86
CA GLU A 246 -11.06 5.66 -22.52
C GLU A 246 -11.28 7.14 -22.90
N ARG A 247 -10.25 7.99 -22.75
CA ARG A 247 -10.33 9.45 -22.88
C ARG A 247 -11.40 10.09 -21.99
N ARG A 248 -11.72 9.45 -20.86
CA ARG A 248 -12.51 10.04 -19.79
C ARG A 248 -11.55 10.77 -18.86
N TRP A 249 -11.62 12.11 -18.88
CA TRP A 249 -10.72 12.95 -18.11
C TRP A 249 -11.38 13.36 -16.79
N MET A 250 -10.86 12.82 -15.69
CA MET A 250 -11.28 13.15 -14.32
C MET A 250 -10.66 14.48 -13.87
N THR A 251 -10.73 15.51 -14.71
CA THR A 251 -10.23 16.86 -14.45
C THR A 251 -11.43 17.80 -14.30
N PRO A 252 -11.28 18.95 -13.61
CA PRO A 252 -12.37 19.93 -13.51
C PRO A 252 -12.84 20.46 -14.88
N SER A 253 -11.97 20.43 -15.89
CA SER A 253 -12.31 20.87 -17.26
C SER A 253 -13.01 19.79 -18.09
N GLY A 254 -13.04 18.53 -17.63
CA GLY A 254 -13.48 17.37 -18.41
C GLY A 254 -12.57 17.07 -19.61
N LYS A 255 -11.38 17.67 -19.68
CA LYS A 255 -10.42 17.55 -20.78
C LYS A 255 -9.02 17.21 -20.24
N ALA A 256 -8.17 16.67 -21.11
CA ALA A 256 -6.74 16.59 -20.83
C ALA A 256 -6.14 17.99 -20.66
N ASN A 257 -5.29 18.16 -19.66
CA ASN A 257 -4.64 19.43 -19.36
C ASN A 257 -3.17 19.37 -19.76
N PHE A 258 -2.71 20.35 -20.54
CA PHE A 258 -1.29 20.59 -20.75
C PHE A 258 -0.71 21.33 -19.56
N ILE A 259 0.39 20.83 -18.99
CA ILE A 259 1.07 21.46 -17.87
C ILE A 259 2.44 21.96 -18.33
N THR A 260 2.64 23.27 -18.35
CA THR A 260 3.93 23.87 -18.70
C THR A 260 4.92 23.68 -17.55
N SER A 261 6.13 23.21 -17.85
CA SER A 261 7.26 23.29 -16.93
C SER A 261 7.96 24.64 -17.11
N LYS A 262 8.49 25.22 -16.04
CA LYS A 262 9.28 26.46 -16.11
C LYS A 262 10.65 26.28 -16.76
N GLY A 263 11.00 25.06 -17.18
CA GLY A 263 12.36 24.71 -17.57
C GLY A 263 13.27 24.62 -16.34
N CYS A 264 14.46 24.06 -16.55
CA CYS A 264 15.57 24.16 -15.60
C CYS A 264 16.31 25.48 -15.85
#